data_AF-A0A4V4N895-F1
#
_entry.id   AF-A0A4V4N895-F1
#
_cell.length_a   1.000
_cell.length_b   1.000
_cell.length_c   1.000
_cell.angle_alpha   90.00
_cell.angle_beta   90.00
_cell.angle_gamma   90.00
#
_symmetry.space_group_name_H-M   'P 1'
#
loop_
_entity.id
_entity.type
_entity.pdbx_description
1 polymer ?
#
loop_
_entity_poly.entity_id
_entity_poly.type
_entity_poly.pdbx_seq_one_letter_code
_entity_poly.pdbx_strand_id
1 'polypeptide(L)'
;MTDAERLAGYVDTWHAAVADFLTLLEQLDDADWALPTDLPGWDVKAVASHTAHLESVLAGRGEEAAEIGEPAHVTGLMGAYTEIGVVNRRDREPAAIIAEIREVTADRLRTLRVDPPTDASAHPELVFGGVPWNWGTLLRNRPLDVWMHEQDVRRAVGRPGGMDTAAAQHTADYLAEGFGFVVGKRVGPPAGTTAVLDVAGSPAVAVGVGEDGRARPLAEEPSEPTVRIAMDREPFILAAGGRRVPDPAQVTITGDADLGAAIVAAMATTP
;
A
#
# COMPACT_ATOMS: atom_id res chain seq x y z
N MET A 1 -14.33 -11.14 -15.99
CA MET A 1 -13.55 -11.79 -14.93
C MET A 1 -14.48 -12.09 -13.78
N THR A 2 -14.54 -13.35 -13.36
CA THR A 2 -15.29 -13.79 -12.18
C THR A 2 -14.57 -13.38 -10.88
N ASP A 3 -15.27 -13.44 -9.74
CA ASP A 3 -14.64 -13.19 -8.44
C ASP A 3 -13.51 -14.18 -8.17
N ALA A 4 -13.72 -15.47 -8.44
CA ALA A 4 -12.69 -16.50 -8.29
C ALA A 4 -11.41 -16.19 -9.09
N GLU A 5 -11.54 -15.83 -10.38
CA GLU A 5 -10.40 -15.46 -11.22
C GLU A 5 -9.67 -14.22 -10.68
N ARG A 6 -10.43 -13.22 -10.24
CA ARG A 6 -9.87 -11.97 -9.68
C ARG A 6 -9.12 -12.23 -8.38
N LEU A 7 -9.72 -12.98 -7.45
CA LEU A 7 -9.12 -13.31 -6.16
C LEU A 7 -7.85 -14.15 -6.35
N ALA A 8 -7.88 -15.13 -7.26
CA ALA A 8 -6.70 -15.92 -7.61
C ALA A 8 -5.56 -15.04 -8.15
N GLY A 9 -5.86 -14.06 -9.02
CA GLY A 9 -4.88 -13.10 -9.52
C GLY A 9 -4.25 -12.24 -8.40
N TYR A 10 -5.03 -11.86 -7.39
CA TYR A 10 -4.49 -11.19 -6.21
C TYR A 10 -3.56 -12.08 -5.38
N VAL A 11 -3.90 -13.37 -5.22
CA VAL A 11 -3.02 -14.34 -4.55
C VAL A 11 -1.70 -14.49 -5.31
N ASP A 12 -1.74 -14.59 -6.64
CA ASP A 12 -0.55 -14.69 -7.49
C ASP A 12 0.35 -13.44 -7.34
N THR A 13 -0.26 -12.26 -7.37
CA THR A 13 0.45 -10.98 -7.25
C THR A 13 1.07 -10.80 -5.86
N TRP A 14 0.34 -11.15 -4.80
CA TRP A 14 0.84 -11.14 -3.43
C TRP A 14 2.02 -12.11 -3.25
N HIS A 15 1.89 -13.33 -3.77
CA HIS A 15 2.95 -14.32 -3.65
C HIS A 15 4.24 -13.89 -4.38
N ALA A 16 4.11 -13.25 -5.55
CA ALA A 16 5.25 -12.66 -6.24
C ALA A 16 5.91 -11.53 -5.42
N ALA A 17 5.11 -10.62 -4.85
CA ALA A 17 5.62 -9.55 -3.98
C ALA A 17 6.35 -10.09 -2.74
N VAL A 18 5.82 -11.15 -2.12
CA VAL A 18 6.50 -11.84 -1.00
C VAL A 18 7.83 -12.44 -1.42
N ALA A 19 7.89 -13.06 -2.59
CA ALA A 19 9.13 -13.66 -3.10
C ALA A 19 10.20 -12.59 -3.40
N ASP A 20 9.81 -11.46 -4.00
CA ASP A 20 10.70 -10.32 -4.25
C ASP A 20 11.19 -9.69 -2.94
N PHE A 21 10.29 -9.53 -1.96
CA PHE A 21 10.64 -9.02 -0.64
C PHE A 21 11.61 -9.94 0.11
N LEU A 22 11.35 -11.24 0.16
CA LEU A 22 12.28 -12.21 0.76
C LEU A 22 13.65 -12.19 0.08
N THR A 23 13.67 -12.14 -1.27
CA THR A 23 14.92 -12.05 -2.05
C THR A 23 15.71 -10.80 -1.69
N LEU A 24 15.04 -9.65 -1.49
CA LEU A 24 15.67 -8.42 -1.04
C LEU A 24 16.27 -8.58 0.37
N LEU A 25 15.47 -9.07 1.33
CA LEU A 25 15.89 -9.23 2.73
C LEU A 25 17.11 -10.16 2.87
N GLU A 26 17.19 -11.21 2.06
CA GLU A 26 18.32 -12.17 2.05
C GLU A 26 19.62 -11.58 1.51
N GLN A 27 19.57 -10.44 0.83
CA GLN A 27 20.74 -9.76 0.28
C GLN A 27 21.23 -8.60 1.17
N LEU A 28 20.58 -8.34 2.29
CA LEU A 28 20.94 -7.25 3.19
C LEU A 28 22.12 -7.63 4.07
N ASP A 29 23.02 -6.67 4.28
CA ASP A 29 24.10 -6.81 5.25
C ASP A 29 23.60 -6.49 6.67
N ASP A 30 24.32 -6.92 7.71
CA ASP A 30 23.92 -6.69 9.11
C ASP A 30 23.62 -5.21 9.44
N ALA A 31 24.39 -4.29 8.83
CA ALA A 31 24.22 -2.86 9.03
C ALA A 31 22.93 -2.29 8.40
N ASP A 32 22.41 -2.93 7.34
CA ASP A 32 21.22 -2.46 6.62
C ASP A 32 19.96 -2.57 7.49
N TRP A 33 19.90 -3.57 8.37
CA TRP A 33 18.73 -3.85 9.21
C TRP A 33 18.36 -2.73 10.18
N ALA A 34 19.35 -1.93 10.59
CA ALA A 34 19.17 -0.80 11.50
C ALA A 34 18.98 0.54 10.78
N LEU A 35 18.97 0.56 9.43
CA LEU A 35 18.77 1.79 8.68
C LEU A 35 17.32 2.29 8.82
N PRO A 36 17.12 3.59 9.09
CA PRO A 36 15.78 4.16 9.16
C PRO A 36 15.12 4.15 7.78
N THR A 37 13.81 3.93 7.76
CA THR A 37 12.99 4.00 6.55
C THR A 37 12.24 5.33 6.48
N ASP A 38 11.43 5.53 5.44
CA ASP A 38 10.50 6.66 5.35
C ASP A 38 9.30 6.53 6.31
N LEU A 39 9.11 5.37 6.94
CA LEU A 39 8.09 5.16 7.96
C LEU A 39 8.65 5.66 9.31
N PRO A 40 8.01 6.67 9.93
CA PRO A 40 8.52 7.23 11.18
C PRO A 40 8.65 6.15 12.27
N GLY A 41 9.82 6.09 12.90
CA GLY A 41 10.10 5.14 13.97
C GLY A 41 10.44 3.72 13.52
N TRP A 42 10.37 3.40 12.22
CA TRP A 42 10.64 2.07 11.69
C TRP A 42 11.97 2.02 10.93
N ASP A 43 12.86 1.15 11.40
CA ASP A 43 14.02 0.68 10.63
C ASP A 43 13.61 -0.49 9.70
N VAL A 44 14.56 -0.96 8.89
CA VAL A 44 14.35 -2.10 7.99
C VAL A 44 13.85 -3.34 8.73
N LYS A 45 14.36 -3.60 9.94
CA LYS A 45 13.92 -4.73 10.78
C LYS A 45 12.47 -4.59 11.23
N ALA A 46 12.03 -3.38 11.59
CA ALA A 46 10.64 -3.11 11.94
C ALA A 46 9.71 -3.38 10.76
N VAL A 47 10.07 -2.96 9.55
CA VAL A 47 9.30 -3.25 8.33
C VAL A 47 9.15 -4.76 8.10
N ALA A 48 10.25 -5.51 8.15
CA ALA A 48 10.20 -6.97 7.99
C ALA A 48 9.39 -7.65 9.12
N SER A 49 9.54 -7.18 10.36
CA SER A 49 8.80 -7.68 11.52
C SER A 49 7.29 -7.46 11.40
N HIS A 50 6.90 -6.29 10.89
CA HIS A 50 5.51 -5.97 10.61
C HIS A 50 4.91 -6.93 9.57
N THR A 51 5.60 -7.15 8.45
CA THR A 51 5.17 -8.11 7.44
C THR A 51 5.07 -9.53 8.00
N ALA A 52 6.07 -9.97 8.78
CA ALA A 52 6.06 -11.28 9.43
C ALA A 52 4.82 -11.45 10.33
N HIS A 53 4.50 -10.42 11.12
CA HIS A 53 3.33 -10.43 12.00
C HIS A 53 2.02 -10.58 11.22
N LEU A 54 1.74 -9.70 10.26
CA LEU A 54 0.46 -9.75 9.54
C LEU A 54 0.29 -11.07 8.77
N GLU A 55 1.35 -11.55 8.13
CA GLU A 55 1.28 -12.81 7.39
C GLU A 55 1.16 -14.03 8.32
N SER A 56 1.73 -13.98 9.53
CA SER A 56 1.55 -14.99 10.57
C SER A 56 0.09 -15.09 11.04
N VAL A 57 -0.54 -13.95 11.32
CA VAL A 57 -1.96 -13.88 11.70
C VAL A 57 -2.83 -14.46 10.58
N LEU A 58 -2.59 -14.06 9.32
CA LEU A 58 -3.35 -14.55 8.18
C LEU A 58 -3.07 -16.02 7.82
N ALA A 59 -1.94 -16.58 8.28
CA ALA A 59 -1.67 -18.01 8.22
C ALA A 59 -2.34 -18.81 9.36
N GLY A 60 -3.16 -18.15 10.19
CA GLY A 60 -3.91 -18.79 11.27
C GLY A 60 -3.10 -19.04 12.54
N ARG A 61 -1.96 -18.35 12.73
CA ARG A 61 -1.14 -18.50 13.95
C ARG A 61 -1.71 -17.75 15.17
N GLY A 62 -2.81 -17.01 14.97
CA GLY A 62 -3.52 -16.26 16.02
C GLY A 62 -2.99 -14.84 16.21
N GLU A 63 -3.75 -14.04 16.95
CA GLU A 63 -3.37 -12.67 17.29
C GLU A 63 -2.27 -12.64 18.36
N GLU A 64 -1.40 -11.62 18.27
CA GLU A 64 -0.34 -11.37 19.25
C GLU A 64 -0.71 -10.18 20.17
N ALA A 65 -0.05 -10.10 21.33
CA ALA A 65 -0.15 -8.94 22.22
C ALA A 65 1.25 -8.49 22.65
N ALA A 66 1.44 -7.19 22.82
CA ALA A 66 2.67 -6.58 23.31
C ALA A 66 2.39 -5.27 24.05
N GLU A 67 3.23 -4.93 25.03
CA GLU A 67 3.28 -3.60 25.64
C GLU A 67 4.09 -2.67 24.72
N ILE A 68 3.42 -1.89 23.88
CA ILE A 68 4.08 -1.04 22.88
C ILE A 68 4.52 0.33 23.41
N GLY A 69 4.05 0.73 24.59
CA GLY A 69 4.26 2.07 25.15
C GLY A 69 3.50 3.16 24.40
N GLU A 70 4.08 4.36 24.34
CA GLU A 70 3.50 5.54 23.66
C GLU A 70 4.47 6.14 22.64
N PRO A 71 4.88 5.38 21.60
CA PRO A 71 5.81 5.88 20.61
C PRO A 71 5.16 7.01 19.77
N ALA A 72 5.92 8.08 19.53
CA ALA A 72 5.39 9.30 18.92
C ALA A 72 4.81 9.11 17.50
N HIS A 73 5.25 8.08 16.77
CA HIS A 73 4.76 7.76 15.42
C HIS A 73 3.42 7.01 15.41
N VAL A 74 2.98 6.46 16.55
CA VAL A 74 1.70 5.75 16.65
C VAL A 74 0.57 6.74 16.94
N THR A 75 -0.25 7.01 15.94
CA THR A 75 -1.31 8.05 16.00
C THR A 75 -2.73 7.49 16.05
N GLY A 76 -2.90 6.16 16.04
CA GLY A 76 -4.22 5.52 16.07
C GLY A 76 -4.18 4.02 16.32
N LEU A 77 -5.36 3.41 16.42
CA LEU A 77 -5.52 2.00 16.79
C LEU A 77 -4.82 1.04 15.81
N MET A 78 -4.85 1.34 14.52
CA MET A 78 -4.16 0.51 13.52
C MET A 78 -2.65 0.61 13.68
N GLY A 79 -2.10 1.80 13.89
CA GLY A 79 -0.67 1.98 14.17
C GLY A 79 -0.24 1.28 15.46
N ALA A 80 -1.08 1.29 16.49
CA ALA A 80 -0.81 0.54 17.73
C ALA A 80 -0.79 -0.97 17.46
N TYR A 81 -1.72 -1.47 16.65
CA TYR A 81 -1.76 -2.87 16.27
C TYR A 81 -0.54 -3.30 15.44
N THR A 82 -0.12 -2.50 14.45
CA THR A 82 1.04 -2.84 13.63
C THR A 82 2.35 -2.81 14.43
N GLU A 83 2.45 -1.94 15.43
CA GLU A 83 3.60 -1.84 16.33
C GLU A 83 3.78 -3.08 17.22
N ILE A 84 2.71 -3.84 17.52
CA ILE A 84 2.79 -5.10 18.28
C ILE A 84 3.76 -6.07 17.61
N GLY A 85 3.64 -6.23 16.30
CA GLY A 85 4.48 -7.13 15.50
C GLY A 85 5.95 -6.73 15.54
N VAL A 86 6.22 -5.43 15.51
CA VAL A 86 7.56 -4.82 15.61
C VAL A 86 8.17 -5.10 16.98
N VAL A 87 7.43 -4.80 18.05
CA VAL A 87 7.91 -4.98 19.44
C VAL A 87 8.22 -6.44 19.73
N ASN A 88 7.34 -7.37 19.34
CA ASN A 88 7.53 -8.81 19.58
C ASN A 88 8.73 -9.42 18.86
N ARG A 89 9.27 -8.73 17.85
CA ARG A 89 10.38 -9.22 17.02
C ARG A 89 11.66 -8.38 17.17
N ARG A 90 11.65 -7.37 18.04
CA ARG A 90 12.78 -6.45 18.27
C ARG A 90 14.08 -7.18 18.60
N ASP A 91 14.02 -8.24 19.39
CA ASP A 91 15.18 -9.02 19.82
C ASP A 91 15.44 -10.27 18.97
N ARG A 92 14.66 -10.51 17.90
CA ARG A 92 14.87 -11.65 17.00
C ARG A 92 16.00 -11.39 16.01
N GLU A 93 16.79 -12.40 15.68
CA GLU A 93 17.77 -12.29 14.60
C GLU A 93 17.07 -12.10 13.25
N PRO A 94 17.62 -11.28 12.33
CA PRO A 94 17.02 -11.06 11.01
C PRO A 94 16.71 -12.34 10.24
N ALA A 95 17.61 -13.33 10.31
CA ALA A 95 17.41 -14.64 9.68
C ALA A 95 16.16 -15.37 10.20
N ALA A 96 15.80 -15.19 11.47
CA ALA A 96 14.59 -15.77 12.05
C ALA A 96 13.32 -15.09 11.52
N ILE A 97 13.37 -13.77 11.28
CA ILE A 97 12.26 -13.01 10.70
C ILE A 97 12.04 -13.43 9.23
N ILE A 98 13.12 -13.58 8.45
CA ILE A 98 13.05 -14.09 7.06
C ILE A 98 12.44 -15.49 7.03
N ALA A 99 12.92 -16.39 7.91
CA ALA A 99 12.41 -17.76 8.00
C ALA A 99 10.91 -17.79 8.37
N GLU A 100 10.49 -16.94 9.30
CA GLU A 100 9.09 -16.79 9.68
C GLU A 100 8.22 -16.34 8.50
N ILE A 101 8.58 -15.26 7.81
CA ILE A 101 7.84 -14.78 6.62
C ILE A 101 7.72 -15.91 5.60
N ARG A 102 8.83 -16.60 5.31
CA ARG A 102 8.85 -17.71 4.36
C ARG A 102 7.91 -18.85 4.76
N GLU A 103 7.92 -19.27 6.02
CA GLU A 103 7.05 -20.32 6.53
C GLU A 103 5.57 -19.93 6.43
N VAL A 104 5.20 -18.80 7.02
CA VAL A 104 3.78 -18.41 7.16
C VAL A 104 3.14 -18.11 5.81
N THR A 105 3.88 -17.49 4.89
CA THR A 105 3.39 -17.20 3.53
C THR A 105 3.27 -18.47 2.68
N ALA A 106 4.17 -19.45 2.83
CA ALA A 106 4.06 -20.73 2.15
C ALA A 106 2.85 -21.55 2.64
N ASP A 107 2.62 -21.57 3.95
CA ASP A 107 1.43 -22.17 4.56
C ASP A 107 0.15 -21.50 4.05
N ARG A 108 0.10 -20.17 4.09
CA ARG A 108 -1.04 -19.39 3.62
C ARG A 108 -1.32 -19.61 2.14
N LEU A 109 -0.30 -19.62 1.29
CA LEU A 109 -0.45 -19.91 -0.13
C LEU A 109 -1.04 -21.30 -0.34
N ARG A 110 -0.53 -22.32 0.35
CA ARG A 110 -1.05 -23.69 0.26
C ARG A 110 -2.53 -23.75 0.63
N THR A 111 -2.94 -23.10 1.73
CA THR A 111 -4.36 -23.01 2.12
C THR A 111 -5.20 -22.36 1.03
N LEU A 112 -4.78 -21.20 0.51
CA LEU A 112 -5.48 -20.47 -0.55
C LEU A 112 -5.54 -21.22 -1.89
N ARG A 113 -4.67 -22.21 -2.12
CA ARG A 113 -4.71 -23.07 -3.31
C ARG A 113 -5.58 -24.31 -3.13
N VAL A 114 -5.62 -24.87 -1.92
CA VAL A 114 -6.44 -26.04 -1.60
C VAL A 114 -7.92 -25.66 -1.54
N ASP A 115 -8.24 -24.53 -0.93
CA ASP A 115 -9.60 -24.01 -0.80
C ASP A 115 -9.64 -22.52 -1.17
N PRO A 116 -9.58 -22.18 -2.47
CA PRO A 116 -9.56 -20.80 -2.90
C PRO A 116 -10.92 -20.12 -2.64
N PRO A 117 -10.93 -18.89 -2.11
CA PRO A 117 -12.16 -18.12 -2.00
C PRO A 117 -12.71 -17.82 -3.41
N THR A 118 -14.00 -18.03 -3.59
CA THR A 118 -14.69 -17.84 -4.88
C THR A 118 -15.70 -16.69 -4.87
N ASP A 119 -16.05 -16.19 -3.69
CA ASP A 119 -16.94 -15.06 -3.46
C ASP A 119 -16.14 -13.92 -2.78
N ALA A 120 -16.01 -12.79 -3.46
CA ALA A 120 -15.26 -11.65 -2.93
C ALA A 120 -15.97 -10.95 -1.76
N SER A 121 -17.29 -11.13 -1.62
CA SER A 121 -18.10 -10.54 -0.56
C SER A 121 -18.13 -11.37 0.72
N ALA A 122 -17.79 -12.66 0.65
CA ALA A 122 -17.65 -13.53 1.80
C ALA A 122 -16.48 -13.08 2.71
N HIS A 123 -16.59 -13.39 4.00
CA HIS A 123 -15.60 -13.00 5.00
C HIS A 123 -14.67 -14.16 5.36
N PRO A 124 -13.35 -13.92 5.44
CA PRO A 124 -12.43 -14.85 6.07
C PRO A 124 -12.75 -14.99 7.57
N GLU A 125 -12.36 -16.11 8.17
CA GLU A 125 -12.53 -16.34 9.62
C GLU A 125 -11.68 -15.39 10.46
N LEU A 126 -10.51 -15.01 9.96
CA LEU A 126 -9.54 -14.16 10.64
C LEU A 126 -8.96 -13.12 9.69
N VAL A 127 -8.97 -11.87 10.15
CA VAL A 127 -8.19 -10.76 9.59
C VAL A 127 -7.50 -10.08 10.74
N PHE A 128 -6.25 -9.69 10.52
CA PHE A 128 -5.44 -8.97 11.50
C PHE A 128 -6.17 -7.78 12.13
N GLY A 129 -6.10 -7.68 13.46
CA GLY A 129 -6.74 -6.62 14.23
C GLY A 129 -8.27 -6.67 14.21
N GLY A 130 -8.86 -7.79 13.78
CA GLY A 130 -10.30 -7.98 13.70
C GLY A 130 -11.02 -7.04 12.72
N VAL A 131 -10.31 -6.48 11.73
CA VAL A 131 -10.93 -5.59 10.74
C VAL A 131 -11.98 -6.37 9.92
N PRO A 132 -13.17 -5.80 9.67
CA PRO A 132 -14.28 -6.50 9.03
C PRO A 132 -14.13 -6.58 7.51
N TRP A 133 -12.96 -6.98 7.03
CA TRP A 133 -12.67 -7.10 5.60
C TRP A 133 -13.27 -8.38 5.04
N ASN A 134 -13.82 -8.29 3.83
CA ASN A 134 -14.18 -9.46 3.04
C ASN A 134 -12.96 -9.95 2.23
N TRP A 135 -13.07 -11.10 1.57
CA TRP A 135 -11.99 -11.66 0.76
C TRP A 135 -11.51 -10.72 -0.34
N GLY A 136 -12.43 -10.01 -0.98
CA GLY A 136 -12.11 -9.00 -2.00
C GLY A 136 -11.20 -7.91 -1.46
N THR A 137 -11.50 -7.37 -0.28
CA THR A 137 -10.71 -6.31 0.35
C THR A 137 -9.36 -6.85 0.84
N LEU A 138 -9.37 -7.98 1.54
CA LEU A 138 -8.16 -8.58 2.10
C LEU A 138 -7.17 -8.95 1.00
N LEU A 139 -7.56 -9.79 0.04
CA LEU A 139 -6.63 -10.27 -0.98
C LEU A 139 -6.17 -9.14 -1.90
N ARG A 140 -7.01 -8.13 -2.13
CA ARG A 140 -6.62 -6.95 -2.89
C ARG A 140 -5.59 -6.07 -2.14
N ASN A 141 -5.66 -5.98 -0.82
CA ASN A 141 -4.75 -5.15 -0.03
C ASN A 141 -3.36 -5.79 0.11
N ARG A 142 -3.26 -7.12 0.29
CA ARG A 142 -1.97 -7.76 0.63
C ARG A 142 -0.83 -7.54 -0.38
N PRO A 143 -1.03 -7.58 -1.72
CA PRO A 143 0.04 -7.27 -2.65
C PRO A 143 0.57 -5.85 -2.50
N LEU A 144 -0.31 -4.88 -2.23
CA LEU A 144 0.07 -3.49 -1.98
C LEU A 144 0.91 -3.36 -0.72
N ASP A 145 0.46 -3.96 0.38
CA ASP A 145 1.11 -3.83 1.68
C ASP A 145 2.55 -4.37 1.65
N VAL A 146 2.71 -5.60 1.17
CA VAL A 146 4.03 -6.24 1.06
C VAL A 146 4.94 -5.47 0.10
N TRP A 147 4.43 -5.08 -1.08
CA TRP A 147 5.25 -4.38 -2.06
C TRP A 147 5.64 -2.97 -1.61
N MET A 148 4.74 -2.22 -0.96
CA MET A 148 5.06 -0.90 -0.37
C MET A 148 6.20 -1.02 0.65
N HIS A 149 6.15 -2.05 1.49
CA HIS A 149 7.18 -2.33 2.49
C HIS A 149 8.50 -2.82 1.89
N GLU A 150 8.46 -3.59 0.80
CA GLU A 150 9.65 -3.87 0.00
C GLU A 150 10.28 -2.55 -0.49
N GLN A 151 9.49 -1.61 -1.00
CA GLN A 151 10.00 -0.32 -1.46
C GLN A 151 10.54 0.54 -0.30
N ASP A 152 9.91 0.49 0.89
CA ASP A 152 10.42 1.16 2.09
C ASP A 152 11.84 0.65 2.44
N VAL A 153 12.08 -0.67 2.36
CA VAL A 153 13.41 -1.26 2.55
C VAL A 153 14.37 -0.86 1.42
N ARG A 154 13.98 -1.00 0.16
CA ARG A 154 14.81 -0.65 -1.00
C ARG A 154 15.35 0.77 -0.92
N ARG A 155 14.52 1.73 -0.52
CA ARG A 155 14.94 3.13 -0.38
C ARG A 155 15.88 3.34 0.80
N ALA A 156 15.64 2.68 1.95
CA ALA A 156 16.53 2.77 3.10
C ALA A 156 17.94 2.26 2.77
N VAL A 157 18.05 1.19 1.98
CA VAL A 157 19.33 0.54 1.63
C VAL A 157 19.91 0.99 0.29
N GLY A 158 19.27 1.94 -0.40
CA GLY A 158 19.74 2.48 -1.68
C GLY A 158 19.72 1.49 -2.86
N ARG A 159 18.79 0.53 -2.87
CA ARG A 159 18.67 -0.52 -3.91
C ARG A 159 17.38 -0.37 -4.74
N PRO A 160 17.38 0.51 -5.77
CA PRO A 160 16.20 0.72 -6.60
C PRO A 160 15.78 -0.57 -7.34
N GLY A 161 14.48 -0.75 -7.57
CA GLY A 161 13.96 -1.89 -8.32
C GLY A 161 12.50 -2.17 -8.02
N GLY A 162 11.89 -3.06 -8.82
CA GLY A 162 10.54 -3.55 -8.58
C GLY A 162 9.41 -2.64 -9.06
N MET A 163 9.70 -1.53 -9.77
CA MET A 163 8.68 -0.58 -10.26
C MET A 163 7.86 -1.07 -11.45
N ASP A 164 8.35 -2.08 -12.17
CA ASP A 164 7.69 -2.67 -13.35
C ASP A 164 7.03 -4.03 -13.04
N THR A 165 6.94 -4.43 -11.78
CA THR A 165 6.31 -5.70 -11.38
C THR A 165 4.79 -5.59 -11.40
N ALA A 166 4.11 -6.74 -11.44
CA ALA A 166 2.65 -6.78 -11.32
C ALA A 166 2.15 -6.15 -10.00
N ALA A 167 2.90 -6.29 -8.91
CA ALA A 167 2.57 -5.68 -7.62
C ALA A 167 2.72 -4.15 -7.63
N ALA A 168 3.70 -3.61 -8.36
CA ALA A 168 3.84 -2.17 -8.55
C ALA A 168 2.67 -1.58 -9.33
N GLN A 169 2.29 -2.22 -10.45
CA GLN A 169 1.13 -1.82 -11.24
C GLN A 169 -0.16 -1.88 -10.41
N HIS A 170 -0.39 -3.00 -9.72
CA HIS A 170 -1.53 -3.19 -8.84
C HIS A 170 -1.59 -2.13 -7.74
N THR A 171 -0.46 -1.79 -7.13
CA THR A 171 -0.37 -0.78 -6.07
C THR A 171 -0.70 0.61 -6.60
N ALA A 172 -0.15 0.99 -7.76
CA ALA A 172 -0.47 2.27 -8.39
C ALA A 172 -1.98 2.39 -8.70
N ASP A 173 -2.55 1.37 -9.32
CA ASP A 173 -3.98 1.36 -9.66
C ASP A 173 -4.87 1.38 -8.40
N TYR A 174 -4.49 0.63 -7.36
CA TYR A 174 -5.18 0.66 -6.06
C TYR A 174 -5.19 2.05 -5.44
N LEU A 175 -4.03 2.71 -5.39
CA LEU A 175 -3.91 4.03 -4.77
C LEU A 175 -4.64 5.10 -5.58
N ALA A 176 -4.66 4.98 -6.91
CA ALA A 176 -5.34 5.92 -7.81
C ALA A 176 -6.86 5.92 -7.63
N GLU A 177 -7.47 4.82 -7.16
CA GLU A 177 -8.90 4.80 -6.81
C GLU A 177 -9.26 5.76 -5.65
N GLY A 178 -8.27 6.08 -4.80
CA GLY A 178 -8.42 7.08 -3.75
C GLY A 178 -8.51 8.52 -4.26
N PHE A 179 -8.27 8.77 -5.55
CA PHE A 179 -8.17 10.12 -6.11
C PHE A 179 -9.45 10.96 -5.92
N GLY A 180 -10.63 10.36 -6.09
CA GLY A 180 -11.90 11.06 -5.84
C GLY A 180 -12.07 11.49 -4.38
N PHE A 181 -11.58 10.68 -3.43
CA PHE A 181 -11.58 11.05 -2.02
C PHE A 181 -10.62 12.21 -1.73
N VAL A 182 -9.43 12.20 -2.33
CA VAL A 182 -8.45 13.30 -2.22
C VAL A 182 -9.07 14.60 -2.75
N VAL A 183 -9.58 14.59 -3.99
CA VAL A 183 -10.16 15.78 -4.62
C VAL A 183 -11.39 16.27 -3.86
N GLY A 184 -12.39 15.42 -3.61
CA GLY A 184 -13.66 15.85 -3.05
C GLY A 184 -13.63 16.16 -1.56
N LYS A 185 -12.90 15.36 -0.76
CA LYS A 185 -12.96 15.47 0.71
C LYS A 185 -11.76 16.19 1.33
N ARG A 186 -10.55 16.02 0.79
CA ARG A 186 -9.35 16.66 1.37
C ARG A 186 -9.08 18.04 0.82
N VAL A 187 -9.29 18.22 -0.49
CA VAL A 187 -9.11 19.52 -1.16
C VAL A 187 -10.44 20.28 -1.19
N GLY A 188 -11.51 19.63 -1.63
CA GLY A 188 -12.86 20.20 -1.65
C GLY A 188 -13.04 21.42 -2.55
N PRO A 189 -12.67 21.36 -3.85
CA PRO A 189 -12.88 22.47 -4.77
C PRO A 189 -14.38 22.64 -5.12
N PRO A 190 -14.79 23.75 -5.76
CA PRO A 190 -16.19 24.00 -6.10
C PRO A 190 -16.82 22.92 -7.00
N ALA A 191 -18.15 22.78 -6.91
CA ALA A 191 -18.91 21.93 -7.82
C ALA A 191 -18.64 22.28 -9.30
N GLY A 192 -18.62 21.25 -10.16
CA GLY A 192 -18.24 21.37 -11.57
C GLY A 192 -16.74 21.28 -11.84
N THR A 193 -15.89 21.28 -10.80
CA THR A 193 -14.45 21.04 -10.96
C THR A 193 -14.20 19.63 -11.49
N THR A 194 -13.30 19.51 -12.45
CA THR A 194 -12.83 18.21 -12.98
C THR A 194 -11.32 18.08 -12.81
N ALA A 195 -10.87 16.92 -12.34
CA ALA A 195 -9.46 16.64 -12.12
C ALA A 195 -9.09 15.31 -12.79
N VAL A 196 -7.92 15.28 -13.43
CA VAL A 196 -7.37 14.08 -14.06
C VAL A 196 -6.02 13.75 -13.43
N LEU A 197 -5.86 12.51 -12.98
CA LEU A 197 -4.61 11.93 -12.55
C LEU A 197 -4.08 11.01 -13.65
N ASP A 198 -2.89 11.30 -14.14
CA ASP A 198 -2.20 10.57 -15.19
C ASP A 198 -0.88 10.00 -14.63
N VAL A 199 -0.89 8.72 -14.28
CA VAL A 199 0.28 8.03 -13.73
C VAL A 199 0.85 7.13 -14.81
N ALA A 200 2.14 7.30 -15.13
CA ALA A 200 2.79 6.53 -16.19
C ALA A 200 2.57 5.01 -16.02
N GLY A 201 2.08 4.37 -17.10
CA GLY A 201 1.79 2.94 -17.14
C GLY A 201 0.45 2.53 -16.51
N SER A 202 -0.31 3.45 -15.91
CA SER A 202 -1.67 3.20 -15.40
C SER A 202 -2.72 3.91 -16.27
N PRO A 203 -3.97 3.40 -16.33
CA PRO A 203 -5.07 4.16 -16.92
C PRO A 203 -5.28 5.48 -16.18
N ALA A 204 -5.49 6.57 -16.92
CA ALA A 204 -5.80 7.86 -16.33
C ALA A 204 -7.12 7.81 -15.54
N VAL A 205 -7.14 8.46 -14.38
CA VAL A 205 -8.32 8.55 -13.51
C VAL A 205 -8.88 9.97 -13.57
N ALA A 206 -10.07 10.11 -14.12
CA ALA A 206 -10.80 11.38 -14.17
C ALA A 206 -11.91 11.41 -13.11
N VAL A 207 -12.00 12.50 -12.35
CA VAL A 207 -13.08 12.72 -11.38
C VAL A 207 -13.72 14.09 -11.56
N GLY A 208 -15.03 14.17 -11.28
CA GLY A 208 -15.79 15.42 -11.28
C GLY A 208 -16.46 15.66 -9.92
N VAL A 209 -16.42 16.89 -9.43
CA VAL A 209 -17.05 17.30 -8.18
C VAL A 209 -18.53 17.64 -8.41
N GLY A 210 -19.41 16.89 -7.76
CA GLY A 210 -20.85 17.13 -7.80
C GLY A 210 -21.31 18.26 -6.87
N GLU A 211 -22.59 18.63 -6.98
CA GLU A 211 -23.24 19.61 -6.09
C GLU A 211 -23.22 19.20 -4.60
N ASP A 212 -23.07 17.91 -4.31
CA ASP A 212 -22.89 17.37 -2.96
C ASP A 212 -21.45 17.53 -2.42
N GLY A 213 -20.57 18.17 -3.18
CA GLY A 213 -19.15 18.37 -2.86
C GLY A 213 -18.30 17.09 -3.02
N ARG A 214 -18.89 15.97 -3.47
CA ARG A 214 -18.15 14.72 -3.62
C ARG A 214 -17.57 14.62 -5.04
N ALA A 215 -16.29 14.29 -5.14
CA ALA A 215 -15.70 13.93 -6.41
C ALA A 215 -16.00 12.46 -6.73
N ARG A 216 -16.49 12.18 -7.94
CA ARG A 216 -16.81 10.83 -8.41
C ARG A 216 -16.10 10.56 -9.74
N PRO A 217 -15.75 9.29 -10.03
CA PRO A 217 -15.18 8.92 -11.32
C PRO A 217 -16.07 9.37 -12.49
N LEU A 218 -15.43 9.87 -13.54
CA LEU A 218 -16.07 10.18 -14.82
C LEU A 218 -15.93 8.97 -15.75
N ALA A 219 -16.95 8.73 -16.58
CA ALA A 219 -16.93 7.64 -17.54
C ALA A 219 -15.92 7.88 -18.68
N GLU A 220 -15.71 9.15 -19.02
CA GLU A 220 -14.77 9.60 -20.04
C GLU A 220 -13.95 10.76 -19.48
N GLU A 221 -12.70 10.86 -19.94
CA GLU A 221 -11.84 11.97 -19.60
C GLU A 221 -12.34 13.27 -20.26
N PRO A 222 -12.47 14.38 -19.50
CA PRO A 222 -12.81 15.68 -20.09
C PRO A 222 -11.73 16.12 -21.08
N SER A 223 -12.13 16.70 -22.22
CA SER A 223 -11.18 17.29 -23.18
C SER A 223 -10.40 18.48 -22.59
N GLU A 224 -11.04 19.21 -21.68
CA GLU A 224 -10.49 20.38 -20.99
C GLU A 224 -10.77 20.24 -19.49
N PRO A 225 -10.02 19.38 -18.77
CA PRO A 225 -10.21 19.25 -17.33
C PRO A 225 -9.77 20.54 -16.63
N THR A 226 -10.36 20.84 -15.48
CA THR A 226 -9.94 22.00 -14.66
C THR A 226 -8.46 21.87 -14.28
N VAL A 227 -8.01 20.64 -13.97
CA VAL A 227 -6.61 20.33 -13.73
C VAL A 227 -6.26 18.92 -14.21
N ARG A 228 -5.07 18.75 -14.79
CA ARG A 228 -4.42 17.46 -14.97
C ARG A 228 -3.11 17.43 -14.20
N ILE A 229 -2.87 16.33 -13.50
CA ILE A 229 -1.63 16.04 -12.77
C ILE A 229 -1.03 14.79 -13.40
N ALA A 230 0.15 14.93 -14.00
CA ALA A 230 0.89 13.84 -14.62
C ALA A 230 2.22 13.59 -13.91
N MET A 231 2.56 12.33 -13.63
CA MET A 231 3.83 11.94 -13.03
C MET A 231 4.16 10.47 -13.30
N ASP A 232 5.41 10.09 -13.06
CA ASP A 232 5.81 8.68 -13.09
C ASP A 232 5.26 7.91 -11.88
N ARG A 233 5.32 6.59 -11.94
CA ARG A 233 4.79 5.71 -10.89
C ARG A 233 5.42 5.92 -9.52
N GLU A 234 6.75 6.05 -9.46
CA GLU A 234 7.47 6.21 -8.19
C GLU A 234 7.07 7.49 -7.41
N PRO A 235 7.10 8.71 -7.99
CA PRO A 235 6.65 9.91 -7.27
C PRO A 235 5.18 9.83 -6.87
N PHE A 236 4.32 9.20 -7.68
CA PHE A 236 2.93 8.97 -7.32
C PHE A 236 2.80 8.07 -6.09
N ILE A 237 3.48 6.94 -6.07
CA ILE A 237 3.42 5.96 -4.98
C ILE A 237 3.98 6.55 -3.68
N LEU A 238 5.07 7.32 -3.76
CA LEU A 238 5.62 8.00 -2.58
C LEU A 238 4.62 9.01 -1.99
N ALA A 239 3.95 9.78 -2.86
CA ALA A 239 2.96 10.77 -2.46
C ALA A 239 1.70 10.10 -1.90
N ALA A 240 1.11 9.16 -2.64
CA ALA A 240 -0.13 8.48 -2.28
C ALA A 240 0.06 7.51 -1.10
N GLY A 241 1.23 6.91 -0.96
CA GLY A 241 1.61 6.14 0.21
C GLY A 241 2.05 6.97 1.42
N GLY A 242 2.05 8.31 1.34
CA GLY A 242 2.41 9.17 2.47
C GLY A 242 3.86 9.05 2.93
N ARG A 243 4.76 8.56 2.08
CA ARG A 243 6.20 8.41 2.40
C ARG A 243 6.95 9.73 2.21
N ARG A 244 6.76 10.37 1.05
CA ARG A 244 7.45 11.62 0.70
C ARG A 244 6.56 12.51 -0.15
N VAL A 245 6.75 13.82 -0.02
CA VAL A 245 6.24 14.78 -1.00
C VAL A 245 7.10 14.64 -2.26
N PRO A 246 6.49 14.48 -3.45
CA PRO A 246 7.24 14.34 -4.69
C PRO A 246 7.96 15.65 -5.03
N ASP A 247 9.12 15.57 -5.68
CA ASP A 247 9.81 16.76 -6.20
C ASP A 247 8.90 17.43 -7.24
N PRO A 248 8.67 18.76 -7.18
CA PRO A 248 7.92 19.48 -8.20
C PRO A 248 8.41 19.24 -9.64
N ALA A 249 9.69 18.95 -9.84
CA ALA A 249 10.24 18.62 -11.16
C ALA A 249 9.77 17.25 -11.69
N GLN A 250 9.26 16.37 -10.83
CA GLN A 250 8.70 15.06 -11.18
C GLN A 250 7.19 15.10 -11.44
N VAL A 251 6.56 16.28 -11.30
CA VAL A 251 5.11 16.44 -11.43
C VAL A 251 4.80 17.51 -12.47
N THR A 252 4.03 17.14 -13.49
CA THR A 252 3.51 18.09 -14.48
C THR A 252 2.07 18.42 -14.15
N ILE A 253 1.78 19.72 -13.94
CA ILE A 253 0.43 20.23 -13.72
C ILE A 253 0.02 21.06 -14.92
N THR A 254 -1.14 20.78 -15.51
CA THR A 254 -1.76 21.60 -16.56
C THR A 254 -3.18 22.01 -16.16
N GLY A 255 -3.60 23.22 -16.55
CA GLY A 255 -4.84 23.83 -16.06
C GLY A 255 -4.60 24.69 -14.82
N ASP A 256 -5.40 24.51 -13.77
CA ASP A 256 -5.30 25.22 -12.50
C ASP A 256 -4.11 24.71 -11.66
N ALA A 257 -3.05 25.53 -11.59
CA ALA A 257 -1.81 25.19 -10.89
C ALA A 257 -1.97 25.13 -9.37
N ASP A 258 -2.77 26.02 -8.79
CA ASP A 258 -2.97 26.08 -7.33
C ASP A 258 -3.79 24.87 -6.86
N LEU A 259 -4.82 24.50 -7.63
CA LEU A 259 -5.58 23.28 -7.39
C LEU A 259 -4.70 22.03 -7.53
N GLY A 260 -3.87 21.96 -8.58
CA GLY A 260 -2.97 20.82 -8.78
C GLY A 260 -1.97 20.66 -7.62
N ALA A 261 -1.37 21.76 -7.16
CA ALA A 261 -0.45 21.73 -6.02
C ALA A 261 -1.17 21.30 -4.72
N ALA A 262 -2.39 21.78 -4.48
CA ALA A 262 -3.19 21.38 -3.33
C ALA A 262 -3.53 19.88 -3.35
N ILE A 263 -3.88 19.33 -4.52
CA ILE A 263 -4.15 17.89 -4.69
C ILE A 263 -2.89 17.06 -4.43
N VAL A 264 -1.74 17.44 -4.99
CA VAL A 264 -0.47 16.73 -4.78
C VAL A 264 -0.08 16.72 -3.29
N ALA A 265 -0.23 17.85 -2.61
CA ALA A 265 0.04 17.95 -1.17
C ALA A 265 -0.91 17.09 -0.31
N ALA A 266 -2.12 16.82 -0.80
CA ALA A 266 -3.13 16.03 -0.10
C ALA A 266 -3.19 14.55 -0.52
N MET A 267 -2.24 14.06 -1.32
CA MET A 267 -2.32 12.76 -2.02
C MET A 267 -2.28 11.54 -1.09
N ALA A 268 -1.65 11.63 0.09
CA ALA A 268 -1.35 10.49 0.97
C ALA A 268 -2.57 9.72 1.50
N THR A 269 -3.02 8.64 0.88
CA THR A 269 -4.25 7.90 1.23
C THR A 269 -4.04 6.74 2.21
N THR A 270 -2.80 6.33 2.45
CA THR A 270 -2.50 5.31 3.47
C THR A 270 -2.35 5.93 4.87
N PRO A 271 -2.65 5.19 5.94
CA PRO A 271 -2.36 5.60 7.31
C PRO A 271 -0.88 5.84 7.58
#